data_AF-A0AAV7UEJ3-F1
#
_entry.id   AF-A0AAV7UEJ3-F1
#
_cell.length_a   1.000
_cell.length_b   1.000
_cell.length_c   1.000
_cell.angle_alpha   90.00
_cell.angle_beta   90.00
_cell.angle_gamma   90.00
#
_symmetry.space_group_name_H-M   'P 1'
#
loop_
_entity.id
_entity.type
_entity.pdbx_description
1 polymer ?
#
loop_
_entity_poly.entity_id
_entity_poly.type
_entity_poly.pdbx_seq_one_letter_code
_entity_poly.pdbx_strand_id
1 'polypeptide(L)'
;MGRRSLLWQFSDNPKEALCLTSVDSLLSVSEHQWKEVPASGIFRVDLEDSLSSKAVTLYWYPWKFKSAENLTKEMTFREDLSNISKDLPPFVHFSLNTSELCLTAPIAPINRTIPRVLTGPSHAICISNTASMEDLQICLDEHRKAVAHQLIDVLSEAVRKRVLCLQRDENPISMDAVTSERKASVAILFSGGIDSMVLAALSDCYVPLEEPIDLLNVAFMMKPLNTPKGTNKYNKKNKKQISSCPEDAMTDSTKDSAYQSSFDVPDRITGRAGLKELEALNPSRTWNFIEINITAEELKEMREQHISHLVLPLCTVLDDSIGCAVWFASRGIGIKTNHGEPKLYTSVAKVVLTGIGADEQLAGYSRHRLRFQSSGLDALIEELSMELGRISSRNLGRDDRVIGDHGKEARFPFLDEDVVSFLNSLPIWDKADLTLPRGIGEKLILRLAAKELGLKASCILPKRAMQFGSRIAKLENHKEKASDQCARLQSL
;
A
#
# COMPACT_ATOMS: atom_id res chain seq x y z
N MET A 1 -8.53 -11.12 6.69
CA MET A 1 -7.12 -10.65 6.69
C MET A 1 -6.99 -9.15 6.92
N GLY A 2 -7.91 -8.33 6.42
CA GLY A 2 -8.03 -6.93 6.81
C GLY A 2 -8.53 -6.78 8.25
N ARG A 3 -7.74 -6.19 9.12
CA ARG A 3 -8.18 -5.78 10.45
C ARG A 3 -7.56 -4.43 10.80
N ARG A 4 -8.21 -3.71 11.70
CA ARG A 4 -7.67 -2.51 12.32
C ARG A 4 -6.49 -2.86 13.21
N SER A 5 -5.61 -1.89 13.41
CA SER A 5 -4.52 -1.98 14.39
C SER A 5 -5.09 -2.22 15.77
N LEU A 6 -4.59 -3.23 16.46
CA LEU A 6 -4.85 -3.43 17.88
C LEU A 6 -3.58 -3.93 18.54
N LEU A 7 -3.10 -3.13 19.49
CA LEU A 7 -1.95 -3.43 20.31
C LEU A 7 -2.40 -3.86 21.70
N TRP A 8 -1.65 -4.78 22.28
CA TRP A 8 -1.77 -5.15 23.68
C TRP A 8 -0.45 -4.95 24.43
N GLN A 9 -0.56 -4.74 25.73
CA GLN A 9 0.56 -4.73 26.66
C GLN A 9 0.11 -5.37 27.96
N PHE A 10 1.01 -6.09 28.59
CA PHE A 10 0.82 -6.72 29.91
C PHE A 10 1.88 -6.13 30.85
N SER A 11 1.47 -5.57 31.99
CA SER A 11 2.37 -4.86 32.91
C SER A 11 2.76 -5.72 34.13
N ASP A 12 4.04 -5.67 34.53
CA ASP A 12 4.56 -6.41 35.69
C ASP A 12 4.40 -5.69 37.06
N ASN A 13 3.72 -4.53 37.14
CA ASN A 13 3.60 -3.73 38.39
C ASN A 13 2.16 -3.19 38.61
N PRO A 14 1.82 -2.69 39.81
CA PRO A 14 0.96 -3.32 40.81
C PRO A 14 -0.56 -3.14 40.60
N LYS A 15 -1.01 -2.84 39.36
CA LYS A 15 -2.44 -2.91 39.00
C LYS A 15 -2.76 -4.01 37.99
N GLU A 16 -1.86 -4.98 37.77
CA GLU A 16 -2.10 -6.21 36.98
C GLU A 16 -3.02 -5.96 35.77
N ALA A 17 -2.57 -5.08 34.87
CA ALA A 17 -3.41 -4.53 33.82
C ALA A 17 -3.08 -5.14 32.44
N LEU A 18 -4.12 -5.61 31.75
CA LEU A 18 -4.12 -5.76 30.30
C LEU A 18 -4.51 -4.41 29.68
N CYS A 19 -3.60 -3.79 28.95
CA CYS A 19 -3.86 -2.56 28.22
C CYS A 19 -4.10 -2.88 26.75
N LEU A 20 -5.12 -2.24 26.15
CA LEU A 20 -5.40 -2.29 24.72
C LEU A 20 -5.35 -0.87 24.16
N THR A 21 -4.70 -0.69 23.01
CA THR A 21 -4.62 0.60 22.32
C THR A 21 -4.53 0.37 20.82
N SER A 22 -4.85 1.39 20.03
CA SER A 22 -4.54 1.38 18.59
C SER A 22 -3.17 1.94 18.28
N VAL A 23 -2.57 2.75 19.17
CA VAL A 23 -1.31 3.50 18.98
C VAL A 23 -0.39 3.40 20.20
N ASP A 24 0.92 3.44 19.97
CA ASP A 24 1.95 3.40 21.00
C ASP A 24 2.57 4.81 21.21
N SER A 25 3.21 5.06 22.35
CA SER A 25 3.95 6.29 22.64
C SER A 25 5.38 5.96 23.06
N LEU A 26 6.37 6.63 22.44
CA LEU A 26 7.80 6.46 22.75
C LEU A 26 8.16 6.77 24.22
N LEU A 27 7.29 7.47 24.94
CA LEU A 27 7.50 7.90 26.33
C LEU A 27 7.38 6.75 27.34
N SER A 28 6.90 5.56 26.95
CA SER A 28 6.88 4.41 27.85
C SER A 28 8.27 3.79 27.94
N VAL A 29 9.08 4.27 28.89
CA VAL A 29 10.38 3.71 29.33
C VAL A 29 10.20 2.35 30.04
N SER A 30 9.17 1.57 29.70
CA SER A 30 8.91 0.26 30.31
C SER A 30 9.60 -0.85 29.54
N GLU A 31 10.10 -1.85 30.27
CA GLU A 31 10.62 -3.12 29.72
C GLU A 31 9.57 -3.90 28.90
N HIS A 32 8.30 -3.48 28.94
CA HIS A 32 7.15 -4.11 28.28
C HIS A 32 6.79 -3.40 26.98
N GLN A 33 7.28 -3.94 25.86
CA GLN A 33 6.97 -3.42 24.51
C GLN A 33 5.53 -3.75 24.10
N TRP A 34 4.79 -2.78 23.56
CA TRP A 34 3.49 -3.04 22.92
C TRP A 34 3.67 -4.03 21.77
N LYS A 35 2.77 -5.02 21.69
CA LYS A 35 2.78 -6.02 20.61
C LYS A 35 1.47 -5.93 19.85
N GLU A 36 1.55 -6.10 18.54
CA GLU A 36 0.35 -6.29 17.72
C GLU A 36 -0.34 -7.60 18.17
N VAL A 37 -1.64 -7.53 18.47
CA VAL A 37 -2.44 -8.74 18.73
C VAL A 37 -2.30 -9.65 17.49
N PRO A 38 -2.10 -10.98 17.55
CA PRO A 38 -1.98 -11.79 16.33
C PRO A 38 -3.27 -11.89 15.52
N ALA A 39 -3.18 -12.05 14.18
CA ALA A 39 -4.34 -12.28 13.32
C ALA A 39 -4.71 -13.78 13.19
N SER A 40 -4.39 -14.58 14.20
CA SER A 40 -4.47 -16.04 14.20
C SER A 40 -5.83 -16.62 14.61
N GLY A 41 -6.78 -15.76 15.01
CA GLY A 41 -8.11 -16.17 15.43
C GLY A 41 -8.89 -15.00 16.04
N ILE A 42 -9.90 -15.36 16.83
CA ILE A 42 -10.61 -14.43 17.71
C ILE A 42 -10.11 -14.65 19.13
N PHE A 43 -9.85 -13.55 19.83
CA PHE A 43 -9.53 -13.55 21.26
C PHE A 43 -10.74 -13.02 22.02
N ARG A 44 -11.10 -13.70 23.11
CA ARG A 44 -12.16 -13.28 24.03
C ARG A 44 -11.57 -13.16 25.43
N VAL A 45 -11.99 -12.13 26.13
CA VAL A 45 -11.80 -12.00 27.58
C VAL A 45 -13.17 -11.99 28.22
N ASP A 46 -13.34 -12.73 29.32
CA ASP A 46 -14.52 -12.67 30.15
C ASP A 46 -14.26 -11.74 31.33
N LEU A 47 -14.91 -10.57 31.33
CA LEU A 47 -14.65 -9.54 32.32
C LEU A 47 -15.23 -9.89 33.70
N GLU A 48 -16.33 -10.67 33.77
CA GLU A 48 -16.94 -11.09 35.03
C GLU A 48 -16.09 -12.16 35.73
N ASP A 49 -15.60 -13.13 34.94
CA ASP A 49 -14.63 -14.12 35.40
C ASP A 49 -13.33 -13.44 35.86
N SER A 50 -12.88 -12.43 35.11
CA SER A 50 -11.65 -11.69 35.44
C SER A 50 -11.78 -10.92 36.77
N LEU A 51 -12.95 -10.33 37.04
CA LEU A 51 -13.25 -9.67 38.31
C LEU A 51 -13.26 -10.66 39.48
N SER A 52 -13.78 -11.86 39.26
CA SER A 52 -13.92 -12.89 40.29
C SER A 52 -12.58 -13.55 40.64
N SER A 53 -11.78 -13.87 39.62
CA SER A 53 -10.48 -14.55 39.73
C SER A 53 -9.31 -13.61 40.02
N LYS A 54 -9.49 -12.30 39.82
CA LYS A 54 -8.41 -11.29 39.79
C LYS A 54 -7.30 -11.64 38.80
N ALA A 55 -7.65 -12.32 37.70
CA ALA A 55 -6.74 -12.69 36.63
C ALA A 55 -7.44 -12.46 35.28
N VAL A 56 -6.69 -12.21 34.22
CA VAL A 56 -7.25 -12.05 32.87
C VAL A 56 -7.05 -13.34 32.10
N THR A 57 -8.14 -14.04 31.77
CA THR A 57 -8.08 -15.21 30.89
C THR A 57 -8.36 -14.82 29.45
N LEU A 58 -7.34 -14.95 28.59
CA LEU A 58 -7.44 -14.83 27.14
C LEU A 58 -7.87 -16.17 26.54
N TYR A 59 -9.13 -16.27 26.12
CA TYR A 59 -9.64 -17.40 25.37
C TYR A 59 -9.39 -17.23 23.87
N TRP A 60 -8.70 -18.20 23.26
CA TRP A 60 -8.39 -18.17 21.84
C TRP A 60 -9.27 -19.13 21.02
N TYR A 61 -9.82 -18.58 19.94
CA TYR A 61 -10.62 -19.29 18.93
C TYR A 61 -9.85 -19.27 17.61
N PRO A 62 -9.02 -20.30 17.34
CA PRO A 62 -8.15 -20.35 16.17
C PRO A 62 -8.94 -20.43 14.86
N TRP A 63 -8.37 -19.88 13.79
CA TRP A 63 -8.79 -20.22 12.44
C TRP A 63 -8.43 -21.67 12.11
N LYS A 64 -9.35 -22.39 11.47
CA LYS A 64 -9.17 -23.74 10.92
C LYS A 64 -9.39 -23.73 9.43
N PHE A 65 -8.42 -24.29 8.70
CA PHE A 65 -8.49 -24.43 7.25
C PHE A 65 -9.02 -25.82 6.87
N LYS A 66 -9.79 -25.92 5.79
CA LYS A 66 -10.47 -27.17 5.39
C LYS A 66 -9.55 -28.29 4.86
N SER A 67 -8.24 -28.07 4.69
CA SER A 67 -7.31 -29.01 4.02
C SER A 67 -6.13 -29.42 4.91
N ALA A 68 -5.75 -30.70 4.84
CA ALA A 68 -4.73 -31.38 5.64
C ALA A 68 -3.28 -30.89 5.41
N GLU A 69 -2.96 -30.25 4.29
CA GLU A 69 -1.62 -29.68 4.00
C GLU A 69 -1.29 -28.40 4.80
N ASN A 70 -2.18 -28.00 5.71
CA ASN A 70 -2.08 -26.75 6.48
C ASN A 70 -1.94 -26.96 7.99
N LEU A 71 -1.71 -28.20 8.43
CA LEU A 71 -1.22 -28.51 9.78
C LEU A 71 -0.03 -27.61 10.14
N THR A 72 0.84 -27.28 9.19
CA THR A 72 2.00 -26.40 9.42
C THR A 72 1.62 -24.98 9.83
N LYS A 73 0.59 -24.35 9.21
CA LYS A 73 0.16 -22.99 9.61
C LYS A 73 -0.54 -22.99 10.97
N GLU A 74 -1.37 -24.01 11.23
CA GLU A 74 -1.98 -24.19 12.56
C GLU A 74 -0.90 -24.46 13.63
N MET A 75 0.15 -25.22 13.29
CA MET A 75 1.33 -25.44 14.14
C MET A 75 2.10 -24.14 14.36
N THR A 76 2.39 -23.34 13.33
CA THR A 76 3.05 -22.04 13.48
C THR A 76 2.24 -21.09 14.36
N PHE A 77 0.92 -21.01 14.21
CA PHE A 77 0.10 -20.20 15.10
C PHE A 77 0.15 -20.70 16.55
N ARG A 78 0.10 -22.02 16.76
CA ARG A 78 0.27 -22.60 18.12
C ARG A 78 1.67 -22.32 18.67
N GLU A 79 2.71 -22.35 17.86
CA GLU A 79 4.08 -22.02 18.26
C GLU A 79 4.22 -20.54 18.62
N ASP A 80 3.74 -19.63 17.77
CA ASP A 80 3.73 -18.18 18.03
C ASP A 80 2.96 -17.85 19.31
N LEU A 81 1.81 -18.50 19.51
CA LEU A 81 1.01 -18.33 20.73
C LEU A 81 1.64 -18.97 21.95
N SER A 82 2.33 -20.10 21.79
CA SER A 82 3.12 -20.69 22.88
C SER A 82 4.29 -19.79 23.27
N ASN A 83 4.84 -19.03 22.33
CA ASN A 83 5.87 -18.04 22.61
C ASN A 83 5.27 -16.81 23.29
N ILE A 84 4.10 -16.33 22.84
CA ILE A 84 3.38 -15.26 23.54
C ILE A 84 3.05 -15.68 24.97
N SER A 85 2.56 -16.91 25.19
CA SER A 85 2.18 -17.38 26.53
C SER A 85 3.35 -17.54 27.50
N LYS A 86 4.58 -17.72 27.01
CA LYS A 86 5.79 -17.83 27.85
C LYS A 86 6.20 -16.50 28.47
N ASP A 87 5.86 -15.39 27.81
CA ASP A 87 6.21 -14.04 28.22
C ASP A 87 5.05 -13.32 28.93
N LEU A 88 3.96 -14.03 29.27
CA LEU A 88 2.82 -13.43 29.94
C LEU A 88 3.05 -13.31 31.45
N PRO A 89 2.68 -12.17 32.07
CA PRO A 89 2.72 -12.03 33.51
C PRO A 89 1.80 -13.05 34.21
N PRO A 90 2.05 -13.38 35.50
CA PRO A 90 1.30 -14.40 36.23
C PRO A 90 -0.22 -14.18 36.29
N PHE A 91 -0.68 -12.93 36.25
CA PHE A 91 -2.11 -12.57 36.28
C PHE A 91 -2.83 -12.79 34.94
N VAL A 92 -2.09 -13.14 33.86
CA VAL A 92 -2.66 -13.37 32.54
C VAL A 92 -2.58 -14.85 32.22
N HIS A 93 -3.74 -15.46 32.03
CA HIS A 93 -3.85 -16.84 31.61
C HIS A 93 -4.20 -16.90 30.13
N PHE A 94 -3.57 -17.82 29.42
CA PHE A 94 -3.89 -18.10 28.03
C PHE A 94 -4.52 -19.49 27.93
N SER A 95 -5.71 -19.58 27.34
CA SER A 95 -6.37 -20.86 27.13
C SER A 95 -6.89 -20.99 25.69
N LEU A 96 -6.72 -22.19 25.13
CA LEU A 96 -7.57 -22.60 24.02
C LEU A 96 -9.00 -22.65 24.56
N ASN A 97 -9.97 -22.17 23.80
CA ASN A 97 -11.35 -22.12 24.26
C ASN A 97 -11.83 -23.45 24.87
N THR A 98 -12.78 -23.36 25.79
CA THR A 98 -13.25 -24.44 26.67
C THR A 98 -13.81 -25.68 25.95
N SER A 99 -13.95 -25.65 24.63
CA SER A 99 -14.51 -26.73 23.80
C SER A 99 -13.65 -27.09 22.59
N GLU A 100 -12.39 -26.63 22.52
CA GLU A 100 -11.49 -26.80 21.37
C GLU A 100 -12.11 -26.38 20.02
N LEU A 101 -13.06 -25.45 20.05
CA LEU A 101 -13.75 -24.93 18.88
C LEU A 101 -12.77 -24.18 17.98
N CYS A 102 -12.80 -24.47 16.69
CA CYS A 102 -12.09 -23.67 15.70
C CYS A 102 -13.10 -22.94 14.81
N LEU A 103 -12.75 -21.73 14.40
CA LEU A 103 -13.52 -20.95 13.44
C LEU A 103 -13.06 -21.31 12.03
N THR A 104 -14.00 -21.45 11.09
CA THR A 104 -13.60 -21.67 9.70
C THR A 104 -12.86 -20.44 9.18
N ALA A 105 -11.65 -20.63 8.65
CA ALA A 105 -10.89 -19.54 8.06
C ALA A 105 -11.72 -18.91 6.91
N PRO A 106 -11.81 -17.58 6.82
CA PRO A 106 -12.67 -16.91 5.86
C PRO A 106 -12.15 -17.01 4.41
N ILE A 107 -10.90 -17.42 4.24
CA ILE A 107 -10.24 -17.51 2.93
C ILE A 107 -9.70 -18.92 2.69
N ALA A 108 -9.77 -19.35 1.43
CA ALA A 108 -9.12 -20.59 1.00
C ALA A 108 -7.58 -20.47 1.11
N PRO A 109 -6.85 -21.55 1.42
CA PRO A 109 -5.39 -21.59 1.31
C PRO A 109 -4.92 -21.32 -0.13
N ILE A 110 -3.71 -20.80 -0.28
CA ILE A 110 -3.08 -20.61 -1.59
C ILE A 110 -2.94 -21.94 -2.32
N ASN A 111 -3.30 -21.97 -3.60
CA ASN A 111 -3.11 -23.12 -4.48
C ASN A 111 -1.62 -23.40 -4.66
N ARG A 112 -1.20 -24.60 -4.25
CA ARG A 112 0.18 -25.10 -4.35
C ARG A 112 0.42 -26.04 -5.53
N THR A 113 -0.56 -26.17 -6.44
CA THR A 113 -0.41 -27.01 -7.63
C THR A 113 0.71 -26.47 -8.50
N ILE A 114 1.55 -27.36 -9.01
CA ILE A 114 2.65 -27.05 -9.92
C ILE A 114 2.55 -27.97 -11.15
N PRO A 115 2.86 -27.48 -12.36
CA PRO A 115 2.78 -28.30 -13.56
C PRO A 115 3.80 -29.43 -13.47
N ARG A 116 3.38 -30.69 -13.64
CA ARG A 116 4.27 -31.86 -13.63
C ARG A 116 5.26 -31.86 -14.81
N VAL A 117 4.93 -31.15 -15.88
CA VAL A 117 5.80 -30.91 -17.04
C VAL A 117 5.55 -29.47 -17.49
N LEU A 118 6.62 -28.68 -17.68
CA LEU A 118 6.56 -27.39 -18.37
C LEU A 118 6.36 -27.64 -19.87
N THR A 119 5.20 -28.15 -20.27
CA THR A 119 4.79 -28.30 -21.67
C THR A 119 3.78 -27.22 -22.02
N GLY A 120 4.26 -26.14 -22.60
CA GLY A 120 3.48 -25.00 -23.13
C GLY A 120 4.46 -24.03 -23.79
N PRO A 121 4.06 -23.31 -24.86
CA PRO A 121 4.97 -22.93 -25.94
C PRO A 121 6.17 -22.17 -25.40
N SER A 122 7.36 -22.50 -25.91
CA SER A 122 8.44 -21.55 -26.01
C SER A 122 7.94 -20.40 -26.90
N HIS A 123 7.07 -19.54 -26.38
CA HIS A 123 6.89 -18.24 -26.98
C HIS A 123 8.28 -17.64 -26.91
N ALA A 124 8.91 -17.54 -28.09
CA ALA A 124 10.15 -16.83 -28.26
C ALA A 124 9.85 -15.39 -27.85
N ILE A 125 9.98 -15.12 -26.55
CA ILE A 125 9.80 -13.79 -25.99
C ILE A 125 10.91 -12.96 -26.62
N CYS A 126 10.48 -11.94 -27.34
CA CYS A 126 11.35 -10.95 -27.94
C CYS A 126 12.37 -10.49 -26.89
N ILE A 127 13.65 -10.50 -27.25
CA ILE A 127 14.80 -10.12 -26.40
C ILE A 127 14.81 -8.59 -26.17
N SER A 128 13.65 -7.92 -26.24
CA SER A 128 13.50 -6.51 -25.89
C SER A 128 13.38 -6.38 -24.37
N ASN A 129 14.35 -5.71 -23.75
CA ASN A 129 14.35 -5.38 -22.33
C ASN A 129 13.23 -4.39 -21.93
N THR A 130 12.38 -3.95 -22.87
CA THR A 130 11.33 -2.95 -22.68
C THR A 130 9.96 -3.60 -22.87
N ALA A 131 9.13 -3.56 -21.84
CA ALA A 131 7.73 -3.99 -21.89
C ALA A 131 6.93 -3.16 -22.89
N SER A 132 6.11 -3.82 -23.71
CA SER A 132 5.19 -3.19 -24.66
C SER A 132 3.75 -3.66 -24.48
N MET A 133 2.79 -2.92 -25.03
CA MET A 133 1.38 -3.32 -25.01
C MET A 133 1.14 -4.56 -25.89
N GLU A 134 1.94 -4.71 -26.94
CA GLU A 134 1.95 -5.86 -27.82
C GLU A 134 2.34 -7.14 -27.05
N ASP A 135 3.37 -7.07 -26.19
CA ASP A 135 3.77 -8.20 -25.33
C ASP A 135 2.62 -8.64 -24.41
N LEU A 136 1.91 -7.67 -23.82
CA LEU A 136 0.77 -7.96 -22.95
C LEU A 136 -0.41 -8.54 -23.75
N GLN A 137 -0.64 -8.07 -24.97
CA GLN A 137 -1.69 -8.57 -25.85
C GLN A 137 -1.42 -10.03 -26.29
N ILE A 138 -0.16 -10.40 -26.51
CA ILE A 138 0.24 -11.78 -26.82
C ILE A 138 -0.06 -12.70 -25.62
N CYS A 139 0.03 -12.19 -24.39
CA CYS A 139 -0.27 -12.97 -23.20
C CYS A 139 -1.76 -13.23 -22.96
N LEU A 140 -2.66 -12.55 -23.68
CA LEU A 140 -4.12 -12.64 -23.49
C LEU A 140 -4.74 -13.72 -24.38
N ASP A 141 -4.64 -14.98 -23.96
CA ASP A 141 -5.42 -16.08 -24.53
C ASP A 141 -6.84 -16.15 -23.93
N GLU A 142 -7.72 -17.00 -24.49
CA GLU A 142 -9.12 -17.13 -24.04
C GLU A 142 -9.24 -17.53 -22.56
N HIS A 143 -8.35 -18.39 -22.05
CA HIS A 143 -8.35 -18.78 -20.64
C HIS A 143 -7.97 -17.60 -19.76
N ARG A 144 -6.82 -16.96 -20.02
CA ARG A 144 -6.34 -15.81 -19.25
C ARG A 144 -7.29 -14.63 -19.33
N LYS A 145 -7.98 -14.42 -20.44
CA LYS A 145 -9.03 -13.42 -20.58
C LYS A 145 -10.22 -13.74 -19.67
N ALA A 146 -10.72 -14.97 -19.67
CA ALA A 146 -11.80 -15.38 -18.78
C ALA A 146 -11.42 -15.25 -17.29
N VAL A 147 -10.19 -15.59 -16.93
CA VAL A 147 -9.68 -15.43 -15.56
C VAL A 147 -9.51 -13.94 -15.20
N ALA A 148 -9.06 -13.10 -16.14
CA ALA A 148 -8.98 -11.65 -15.94
C ALA A 148 -10.36 -11.00 -15.75
N HIS A 149 -11.39 -11.42 -16.49
CA HIS A 149 -12.77 -10.97 -16.27
C HIS A 149 -13.31 -11.41 -14.91
N GLN A 150 -13.05 -12.65 -14.48
CA GLN A 150 -13.40 -13.07 -13.11
C GLN A 150 -12.70 -12.23 -12.03
N LEU A 151 -11.42 -11.86 -12.24
CA LEU A 151 -10.74 -10.93 -11.34
C LEU A 151 -11.41 -9.55 -11.31
N ILE A 152 -11.80 -9.02 -12.47
CA ILE A 152 -12.55 -7.77 -12.56
C ILE A 152 -13.83 -7.89 -11.76
N ASP A 153 -14.63 -8.94 -11.94
CA ASP A 153 -15.91 -9.11 -11.27
C ASP A 153 -15.77 -9.10 -9.73
N VAL A 154 -14.87 -9.92 -9.19
CA VAL A 154 -14.67 -10.01 -7.73
C VAL A 154 -14.07 -8.73 -7.15
N LEU A 155 -13.13 -8.09 -7.87
CA LEU A 155 -12.50 -6.85 -7.41
C LEU A 155 -13.46 -5.66 -7.54
N SER A 156 -14.29 -5.63 -8.58
CA SER A 156 -15.32 -4.63 -8.81
C SER A 156 -16.36 -4.68 -7.70
N GLU A 157 -16.82 -5.87 -7.32
CA GLU A 157 -17.73 -6.04 -6.18
C GLU A 157 -17.07 -5.60 -4.85
N ALA A 158 -15.79 -5.93 -4.65
CA ALA A 158 -15.03 -5.47 -3.49
C ALA A 158 -14.94 -3.93 -3.43
N VAL A 159 -14.68 -3.26 -4.57
CA VAL A 159 -14.68 -1.79 -4.66
C VAL A 159 -16.08 -1.24 -4.42
N ARG A 160 -17.11 -1.80 -5.06
CA ARG A 160 -18.51 -1.39 -4.91
C ARG A 160 -18.96 -1.33 -3.45
N LYS A 161 -18.75 -2.43 -2.70
CA LYS A 161 -19.05 -2.51 -1.26
C LYS A 161 -18.36 -1.38 -0.46
N ARG A 162 -17.14 -0.99 -0.86
CA ARG A 162 -16.31 0.00 -0.16
C ARG A 162 -16.57 1.45 -0.57
N VAL A 163 -17.23 1.72 -1.69
CA VAL A 163 -17.54 3.11 -2.12
C VAL A 163 -19.02 3.45 -2.00
N LEU A 164 -19.92 2.46 -1.95
CA LEU A 164 -21.35 2.71 -1.75
C LEU A 164 -21.73 2.86 -0.27
N CYS A 165 -21.12 2.08 0.62
CA CYS A 165 -21.38 2.11 2.06
C CYS A 165 -20.70 3.33 2.73
N LEU A 166 -21.15 4.52 2.37
CA LEU A 166 -20.67 5.81 2.89
C LEU A 166 -21.88 6.65 3.31
N GLN A 167 -21.76 7.33 4.45
CA GLN A 167 -22.68 8.40 4.78
C GLN A 167 -22.44 9.55 3.79
N ARG A 168 -23.41 9.80 2.93
CA ARG A 168 -23.46 10.99 2.07
C ARG A 168 -24.44 11.96 2.69
N ASP A 169 -24.16 13.25 2.63
CA ASP A 169 -25.12 14.26 3.08
C ASP A 169 -26.37 14.17 2.20
N GLU A 170 -27.47 13.62 2.75
CA GLU A 170 -28.72 13.37 2.02
C GLU A 170 -29.48 14.66 1.66
N ASN A 171 -29.02 15.83 2.10
CA ASN A 171 -29.67 17.12 1.88
C ASN A 171 -28.75 18.17 1.22
N PRO A 172 -28.71 18.28 -0.11
CA PRO A 172 -28.17 19.44 -0.80
C PRO A 172 -29.17 20.61 -0.90
N ILE A 173 -30.40 20.45 -0.39
CA ILE A 173 -31.48 21.44 -0.56
C ILE A 173 -31.40 22.51 0.54
N SER A 174 -30.34 23.32 0.53
CA SER A 174 -30.53 24.73 0.83
C SER A 174 -30.63 25.46 -0.51
N MET A 175 -31.70 26.22 -0.68
CA MET A 175 -32.09 26.94 -1.91
C MET A 175 -31.13 28.07 -2.35
N ASP A 176 -29.87 28.04 -1.91
CA ASP A 176 -28.83 29.04 -2.24
C ASP A 176 -27.70 28.46 -3.13
N ALA A 177 -27.86 27.24 -3.64
CA ALA A 177 -26.81 26.51 -4.36
C ALA A 177 -26.69 26.87 -5.85
N VAL A 178 -26.08 28.01 -6.17
CA VAL A 178 -25.57 28.27 -7.53
C VAL A 178 -24.10 27.83 -7.67
N THR A 179 -23.39 27.48 -6.59
CA THR A 179 -21.93 27.22 -6.64
C THR A 179 -21.37 26.21 -5.61
N SER A 180 -22.18 25.33 -5.01
CA SER A 180 -21.61 24.32 -4.09
C SER A 180 -20.98 23.16 -4.88
N GLU A 181 -19.66 23.22 -5.10
CA GLU A 181 -18.88 22.08 -5.62
C GLU A 181 -19.12 20.85 -4.73
N ARG A 182 -19.64 19.75 -5.31
CA ARG A 182 -19.78 18.49 -4.56
C ARG A 182 -18.43 18.04 -4.05
N LYS A 183 -18.39 17.60 -2.79
CA LYS A 183 -17.17 17.14 -2.12
C LYS A 183 -16.93 15.66 -2.42
N ALA A 184 -15.67 15.25 -2.49
CA ALA A 184 -15.31 13.83 -2.62
C ALA A 184 -15.54 13.10 -1.28
N SER A 185 -16.27 11.99 -1.30
CA SER A 185 -16.40 11.08 -0.14
C SER A 185 -15.34 9.98 -0.18
N VAL A 186 -14.78 9.71 -1.37
CA VAL A 186 -13.77 8.68 -1.62
C VAL A 186 -12.47 9.31 -2.10
N ALA A 187 -11.38 8.90 -1.48
CA ALA A 187 -10.03 9.14 -1.94
C ALA A 187 -9.30 7.83 -2.25
N ILE A 188 -8.25 7.91 -3.07
CA ILE A 188 -7.39 6.79 -3.44
C ILE A 188 -5.94 7.20 -3.21
N LEU A 189 -5.16 6.37 -2.52
CA LEU A 189 -3.69 6.53 -2.53
C LEU A 189 -3.18 6.20 -3.93
N PHE A 190 -2.74 7.23 -4.65
CA PHE A 190 -2.63 7.16 -6.10
C PHE A 190 -1.23 7.50 -6.60
N SER A 191 -0.48 6.49 -7.04
CA SER A 191 0.86 6.64 -7.62
C SER A 191 0.86 6.64 -9.16
N GLY A 192 -0.29 6.33 -9.78
CA GLY A 192 -0.37 6.02 -11.21
C GLY A 192 0.19 4.63 -11.57
N GLY A 193 0.57 3.82 -10.58
CA GLY A 193 0.84 2.39 -10.75
C GLY A 193 -0.45 1.60 -10.96
N ILE A 194 -0.31 0.39 -11.53
CA ILE A 194 -1.46 -0.40 -11.96
C ILE A 194 -2.49 -0.69 -10.86
N ASP A 195 -2.03 -0.90 -9.62
CA ASP A 195 -2.92 -1.19 -8.49
C ASP A 195 -3.88 -0.02 -8.26
N SER A 196 -3.34 1.21 -8.13
CA SER A 196 -4.14 2.41 -7.93
C SER A 196 -4.98 2.80 -9.15
N MET A 197 -4.51 2.48 -10.36
CA MET A 197 -5.22 2.75 -11.61
C MET A 197 -6.46 1.87 -11.75
N VAL A 198 -6.34 0.57 -11.46
CA VAL A 198 -7.48 -0.36 -11.45
C VAL A 198 -8.50 0.04 -10.38
N LEU A 199 -8.03 0.39 -9.18
CA LEU A 199 -8.95 0.87 -8.13
C LEU A 199 -9.67 2.17 -8.53
N ALA A 200 -8.99 3.10 -9.19
CA ALA A 200 -9.60 4.32 -9.70
C ALA A 200 -10.65 4.01 -10.77
N ALA A 201 -10.29 3.25 -11.80
CA ALA A 201 -11.20 2.86 -12.89
C ALA A 201 -12.46 2.14 -12.35
N LEU A 202 -12.31 1.21 -11.40
CA LEU A 202 -13.46 0.53 -10.79
C LEU A 202 -14.28 1.44 -9.87
N SER A 203 -13.65 2.39 -9.17
CA SER A 203 -14.37 3.33 -8.30
C SER A 203 -15.27 4.25 -9.10
N ASP A 204 -14.84 4.68 -10.29
CA ASP A 204 -15.62 5.51 -11.20
C ASP A 204 -16.98 4.87 -11.56
N CYS A 205 -17.05 3.54 -11.66
CA CYS A 205 -18.27 2.82 -11.98
C CYS A 205 -19.37 2.93 -10.90
N TYR A 206 -19.01 3.28 -9.66
CA TYR A 206 -19.92 3.18 -8.51
C TYR A 206 -20.05 4.48 -7.70
N VAL A 207 -19.06 5.38 -7.76
CA VAL A 207 -19.19 6.73 -7.19
C VAL A 207 -20.17 7.53 -8.07
N PRO A 208 -21.19 8.21 -7.49
CA PRO A 208 -22.13 9.03 -8.26
C PRO A 208 -21.41 10.01 -9.19
N LEU A 209 -21.84 10.15 -10.45
CA LEU A 209 -21.08 10.85 -11.50
C LEU A 209 -20.70 12.30 -11.12
N GLU A 210 -21.56 13.01 -10.40
CA GLU A 210 -21.32 14.40 -10.03
C GLU A 210 -20.45 14.54 -8.77
N GLU A 211 -20.13 13.44 -8.08
CA GLU A 211 -19.21 13.41 -6.95
C GLU A 211 -17.76 13.24 -7.46
N PRO A 212 -16.81 14.12 -7.10
CA PRO A 212 -15.43 13.92 -7.52
C PRO A 212 -14.76 12.75 -6.77
N ILE A 213 -13.70 12.20 -7.35
CA ILE A 213 -12.81 11.23 -6.68
C ILE A 213 -11.46 11.89 -6.43
N ASP A 214 -10.99 11.84 -5.18
CA ASP A 214 -9.69 12.41 -4.80
C ASP A 214 -8.56 11.40 -5.04
N LEU A 215 -7.55 11.80 -5.80
CA LEU A 215 -6.33 11.05 -6.07
C LEU A 215 -5.19 11.66 -5.27
N LEU A 216 -4.78 10.99 -4.19
CA LEU A 216 -3.78 11.50 -3.24
C LEU A 216 -2.38 11.04 -3.68
N ASN A 217 -1.54 11.99 -4.11
CA ASN A 217 -0.19 11.71 -4.60
C ASN A 217 0.86 12.53 -3.84
N VAL A 218 1.73 11.82 -3.12
CA VAL A 218 2.78 12.41 -2.27
C VAL A 218 4.14 12.40 -2.96
N ALA A 219 4.86 13.52 -2.82
CA ALA A 219 6.22 13.70 -3.30
C ALA A 219 7.07 14.36 -2.23
N PHE A 220 8.28 13.85 -2.03
CA PHE A 220 9.27 14.43 -1.13
C PHE A 220 10.29 15.22 -1.93
N MET A 221 10.55 16.46 -1.50
CA MET A 221 11.39 17.42 -2.20
C MET A 221 12.78 16.83 -2.47
N MET A 222 13.17 16.80 -3.74
CA MET A 222 14.57 16.54 -4.08
C MET A 222 15.37 17.82 -3.84
N LYS A 223 16.55 17.71 -3.22
CA LYS A 223 17.47 18.85 -3.14
C LYS A 223 17.68 19.41 -4.55
N PRO A 224 17.52 20.73 -4.78
CA PRO A 224 17.75 21.30 -6.09
C PRO A 224 19.14 20.88 -6.56
N LEU A 225 19.24 20.47 -7.82
CA LEU A 225 20.52 20.17 -8.46
C LEU A 225 21.41 21.41 -8.31
N ASN A 226 22.34 21.37 -7.36
CA ASN A 226 23.44 22.31 -7.35
C ASN A 226 24.10 22.22 -8.73
N THR A 227 24.18 23.37 -9.40
CA THR A 227 24.95 23.57 -10.62
C THR A 227 26.29 22.83 -10.54
N PRO A 228 26.79 22.25 -11.65
CA PRO A 228 27.95 21.37 -11.60
C PRO A 228 29.15 22.12 -11.04
N LYS A 229 29.61 21.72 -9.84
CA LYS A 229 30.96 22.06 -9.38
C LYS A 229 31.92 21.34 -10.31
N GLY A 230 32.58 22.13 -11.17
CA GLY A 230 33.42 21.64 -12.25
C GLY A 230 34.59 20.79 -11.77
N THR A 231 34.90 19.77 -12.57
CA THR A 231 36.24 19.21 -12.67
C THR A 231 36.76 19.51 -14.07
N ASN A 232 37.66 20.49 -14.15
CA ASN A 232 38.51 20.73 -15.31
C ASN A 232 39.39 19.50 -15.60
N LYS A 233 39.40 19.05 -16.87
CA LYS A 233 40.62 18.61 -17.59
C LYS A 233 40.34 18.50 -19.10
N TYR A 234 40.90 19.48 -19.86
CA TYR A 234 41.38 19.45 -21.26
C TYR A 234 40.42 18.93 -22.37
N ASN A 235 40.13 19.64 -23.47
CA ASN A 235 41.08 20.20 -24.44
C ASN A 235 40.51 21.38 -25.27
N LYS A 236 41.38 22.34 -25.58
CA LYS A 236 41.21 23.45 -26.53
C LYS A 236 41.03 22.95 -27.97
N LYS A 237 40.10 23.55 -28.73
CA LYS A 237 40.41 24.34 -29.95
C LYS A 237 39.14 24.89 -30.66
N ASN A 238 39.09 26.23 -30.71
CA ASN A 238 38.71 27.11 -31.83
C ASN A 238 37.61 28.15 -31.56
N LYS A 239 38.05 29.41 -31.68
CA LYS A 239 37.37 30.71 -31.60
C LYS A 239 36.52 31.01 -32.85
N LYS A 240 35.41 31.73 -32.65
CA LYS A 240 34.98 32.99 -33.33
C LYS A 240 33.59 33.37 -32.76
N GLN A 241 33.46 34.26 -31.77
CA GLN A 241 33.42 35.75 -31.75
C GLN A 241 32.08 36.38 -32.21
N ILE A 242 31.65 37.43 -31.47
CA ILE A 242 30.54 38.42 -31.66
C ILE A 242 29.25 38.05 -30.88
N SER A 243 28.59 38.87 -30.05
CA SER A 243 28.84 40.19 -29.41
C SER A 243 27.76 40.46 -28.33
N SER A 244 28.17 41.15 -27.25
CA SER A 244 27.44 42.09 -26.35
C SER A 244 26.00 41.85 -25.86
N CYS A 245 25.84 41.95 -24.54
CA CYS A 245 24.63 41.94 -23.68
C CYS A 245 23.58 43.02 -24.04
N PRO A 246 22.36 43.00 -23.43
CA PRO A 246 22.23 43.46 -22.04
C PRO A 246 21.46 42.52 -21.11
N GLU A 247 21.84 42.63 -19.84
CA GLU A 247 21.07 42.31 -18.65
C GLU A 247 19.65 42.90 -18.77
N ASP A 248 18.60 42.10 -18.55
CA ASP A 248 17.39 42.51 -17.84
C ASP A 248 16.38 41.36 -17.70
N ALA A 249 15.72 41.33 -16.54
CA ALA A 249 14.54 40.53 -16.15
C ALA A 249 14.72 39.01 -15.97
N MET A 250 15.36 38.60 -14.86
CA MET A 250 15.04 37.32 -14.21
C MET A 250 13.62 37.41 -13.66
N THR A 251 12.67 36.89 -14.42
CA THR A 251 11.25 36.82 -14.07
C THR A 251 11.00 35.81 -12.96
N ASP A 252 10.04 36.14 -12.08
CA ASP A 252 9.50 35.33 -10.97
C ASP A 252 9.12 33.90 -11.40
N SER A 253 8.75 33.74 -12.68
CA SER A 253 8.40 32.46 -13.33
C SER A 253 9.48 31.37 -13.25
N THR A 254 10.76 31.74 -13.15
CA THR A 254 11.87 30.77 -13.13
C THR A 254 11.99 30.05 -11.79
N LYS A 255 11.68 30.73 -10.68
CA LYS A 255 11.70 30.14 -9.33
C LYS A 255 10.54 29.17 -9.11
N ASP A 256 9.34 29.53 -9.56
CA ASP A 256 8.16 28.66 -9.48
C ASP A 256 8.34 27.38 -10.31
N SER A 257 8.90 27.49 -11.51
CA SER A 257 9.20 26.30 -12.34
C SER A 257 10.25 25.38 -11.71
N ALA A 258 11.30 25.96 -11.10
CA ALA A 258 12.34 25.21 -10.42
C ALA A 258 11.82 24.53 -9.14
N TYR A 259 10.96 25.22 -8.38
CA TYR A 259 10.28 24.66 -7.21
C TYR A 259 9.37 23.48 -7.60
N GLN A 260 8.53 23.65 -8.62
CA GLN A 260 7.65 22.59 -9.13
C GLN A 260 8.46 21.36 -9.58
N SER A 261 9.58 21.59 -10.29
CA SER A 261 10.47 20.51 -10.75
C SER A 261 11.12 19.71 -9.62
N SER A 262 11.23 20.29 -8.42
CA SER A 262 11.82 19.63 -7.24
C SER A 262 10.92 18.51 -6.70
N PHE A 263 9.65 18.48 -7.11
CA PHE A 263 8.66 17.45 -6.78
C PHE A 263 8.29 16.55 -7.97
N ASP A 264 9.00 16.66 -9.10
CA ASP A 264 8.87 15.74 -10.24
C ASP A 264 9.54 14.38 -9.95
N VAL A 265 9.06 13.77 -8.88
CA VAL A 265 9.44 12.43 -8.45
C VAL A 265 8.76 11.38 -9.33
N PRO A 266 9.29 10.15 -9.39
CA PRO A 266 8.76 9.15 -10.31
C PRO A 266 7.26 8.86 -10.14
N ASP A 267 6.73 8.82 -8.92
CA ASP A 267 5.29 8.59 -8.68
C ASP A 267 4.42 9.81 -9.00
N ARG A 268 4.97 11.03 -8.93
CA ARG A 268 4.28 12.25 -9.40
C ARG A 268 4.11 12.21 -10.90
N ILE A 269 5.18 11.84 -11.62
CA ILE A 269 5.17 11.75 -13.09
C ILE A 269 4.19 10.67 -13.55
N THR A 270 4.24 9.46 -12.97
CA THR A 270 3.29 8.40 -13.33
C THR A 270 1.88 8.73 -12.87
N GLY A 271 1.70 9.40 -11.73
CA GLY A 271 0.40 9.87 -11.26
C GLY A 271 -0.27 10.86 -12.24
N ARG A 272 0.46 11.88 -12.70
CA ARG A 272 -0.05 12.82 -13.71
C ARG A 272 -0.36 12.14 -15.05
N ALA A 273 0.44 11.15 -15.45
CA ALA A 273 0.16 10.35 -16.66
C ALA A 273 -1.10 9.47 -16.48
N GLY A 274 -1.26 8.85 -15.30
CA GLY A 274 -2.43 8.06 -14.94
C GLY A 274 -3.71 8.89 -14.86
N LEU A 275 -3.64 10.13 -14.34
CA LEU A 275 -4.76 11.07 -14.37
C LEU A 275 -5.27 11.29 -15.80
N LYS A 276 -4.38 11.61 -16.74
CA LYS A 276 -4.74 11.81 -18.15
C LYS A 276 -5.38 10.56 -18.78
N GLU A 277 -4.92 9.38 -18.36
CA GLU A 277 -5.49 8.11 -18.80
C GLU A 277 -6.90 7.89 -18.24
N LEU A 278 -7.15 8.22 -16.97
CA LEU A 278 -8.48 8.17 -16.36
C LEU A 278 -9.45 9.20 -16.96
N GLU A 279 -8.98 10.42 -17.22
CA GLU A 279 -9.75 11.47 -17.91
C GLU A 279 -10.13 11.04 -19.33
N ALA A 280 -9.22 10.35 -20.04
CA ALA A 280 -9.52 9.80 -21.36
C ALA A 280 -10.51 8.63 -21.31
N LEU A 281 -10.50 7.84 -20.21
CA LEU A 281 -11.42 6.71 -20.02
C LEU A 281 -12.84 7.19 -19.70
N ASN A 282 -12.99 8.21 -18.85
CA ASN A 282 -14.26 8.86 -18.57
C ASN A 282 -14.09 10.40 -18.46
N PRO A 283 -14.36 11.14 -19.55
CA PRO A 283 -14.25 12.60 -19.56
C PRO A 283 -15.27 13.33 -18.69
N SER A 284 -16.35 12.65 -18.27
CA SER A 284 -17.41 13.25 -17.44
C SER A 284 -17.09 13.20 -15.95
N ARG A 285 -16.14 12.36 -15.52
CA ARG A 285 -15.72 12.27 -14.11
C ARG A 285 -14.83 13.45 -13.75
N THR A 286 -15.13 14.06 -12.60
CA THR A 286 -14.17 14.96 -11.96
C THR A 286 -13.17 14.17 -11.12
N TRP A 287 -11.92 14.12 -11.57
CA TRP A 287 -10.79 13.56 -10.83
C TRP A 287 -10.05 14.70 -10.14
N ASN A 288 -10.05 14.78 -8.81
CA ASN A 288 -9.20 15.74 -8.11
C ASN A 288 -7.81 15.11 -7.94
N PHE A 289 -6.79 15.59 -8.65
CA PHE A 289 -5.42 15.16 -8.39
C PHE A 289 -4.77 16.10 -7.37
N ILE A 290 -4.52 15.59 -6.16
CA ILE A 290 -3.96 16.37 -5.04
C ILE A 290 -2.45 16.14 -4.99
N GLU A 291 -1.70 17.20 -5.28
CA GLU A 291 -0.25 17.23 -5.18
C GLU A 291 0.24 17.56 -3.77
N ILE A 292 0.53 16.51 -3.00
CA ILE A 292 1.04 16.61 -1.63
C ILE A 292 2.57 16.68 -1.68
N ASN A 293 3.11 17.88 -1.52
CA ASN A 293 4.54 18.18 -1.67
C ASN A 293 5.16 18.43 -0.29
N ILE A 294 6.11 17.58 0.10
CA ILE A 294 6.68 17.58 1.46
C ILE A 294 8.15 17.98 1.44
N THR A 295 8.53 18.97 2.25
CA THR A 295 9.92 19.40 2.40
C THR A 295 10.68 18.49 3.36
N ALA A 296 12.02 18.59 3.39
CA ALA A 296 12.82 17.82 4.33
C ALA A 296 12.59 18.26 5.78
N GLU A 297 12.33 19.55 5.97
CA GLU A 297 12.05 20.19 7.25
C GLU A 297 10.71 19.70 7.80
N GLU A 298 9.64 19.74 6.99
CA GLU A 298 8.30 19.25 7.38
C GLU A 298 8.32 17.75 7.67
N LEU A 299 9.01 16.95 6.84
CA LEU A 299 9.19 15.53 7.10
C LEU A 299 9.88 15.30 8.45
N LYS A 300 10.97 16.01 8.74
CA LYS A 300 11.70 15.84 9.99
C LYS A 300 10.81 16.18 11.19
N GLU A 301 10.15 17.34 11.13
CA GLU A 301 9.28 17.83 12.20
C GLU A 301 8.14 16.86 12.51
N MET A 302 7.35 16.50 11.51
CA MET A 302 6.19 15.61 11.71
C MET A 302 6.61 14.19 12.07
N ARG A 303 7.75 13.71 11.55
CA ARG A 303 8.29 12.39 11.89
C ARG A 303 8.61 12.30 13.38
N GLU A 304 9.34 13.27 13.89
CA GLU A 304 9.78 13.30 15.30
C GLU A 304 8.58 13.49 16.23
N GLN A 305 7.71 14.46 15.94
CA GLN A 305 6.62 14.84 16.86
C GLN A 305 5.42 13.91 16.85
N HIS A 306 5.17 13.19 15.74
CA HIS A 306 3.87 12.55 15.53
C HIS A 306 3.95 11.16 14.89
N ILE A 307 4.56 11.05 13.70
CA ILE A 307 4.50 9.82 12.90
C ILE A 307 5.23 8.65 13.59
N SER A 308 6.31 8.93 14.33
CA SER A 308 7.07 7.92 15.06
C SER A 308 6.19 7.06 15.98
N HIS A 309 5.27 7.70 16.71
CA HIS A 309 4.29 7.06 17.59
C HIS A 309 3.29 6.15 16.84
N LEU A 310 2.93 6.52 15.62
CA LEU A 310 1.97 5.78 14.79
C LEU A 310 2.60 4.56 14.10
N VAL A 311 3.92 4.56 13.89
CA VAL A 311 4.63 3.46 13.23
C VAL A 311 4.91 2.31 14.20
N LEU A 312 5.22 2.62 15.46
CA LEU A 312 5.42 1.65 16.54
C LEU A 312 4.25 0.66 16.65
N PRO A 313 4.48 -0.63 16.93
CA PRO A 313 5.73 -1.19 17.43
C PRO A 313 6.73 -1.57 16.33
N LEU A 314 6.39 -1.31 15.05
CA LEU A 314 7.35 -1.47 13.97
C LEU A 314 8.43 -0.40 14.09
N CYS A 315 9.67 -0.78 13.77
CA CYS A 315 10.84 0.03 14.10
C CYS A 315 11.94 -0.04 13.05
N THR A 316 11.68 -0.61 11.86
CA THR A 316 12.70 -0.65 10.80
C THR A 316 12.70 0.62 9.94
N VAL A 317 13.79 0.85 9.23
CA VAL A 317 13.91 1.96 8.26
C VAL A 317 12.81 1.88 7.20
N LEU A 318 12.45 0.67 6.76
CA LEU A 318 11.34 0.47 5.83
C LEU A 318 10.01 0.95 6.43
N ASP A 319 9.77 0.64 7.70
CA ASP A 319 8.52 0.99 8.38
C ASP A 319 8.38 2.51 8.55
N ASP A 320 9.47 3.20 8.91
CA ASP A 320 9.56 4.68 8.92
C ASP A 320 9.23 5.25 7.53
N SER A 321 9.91 4.77 6.49
CA SER A 321 9.79 5.31 5.13
C SER A 321 8.37 5.16 4.56
N ILE A 322 7.74 4.00 4.74
CA ILE A 322 6.38 3.75 4.26
C ILE A 322 5.37 4.46 5.15
N GLY A 323 5.53 4.39 6.47
CA GLY A 323 4.66 5.06 7.43
C GLY A 323 4.56 6.56 7.16
N CYS A 324 5.70 7.24 6.99
CA CYS A 324 5.75 8.65 6.63
C CYS A 324 5.06 8.93 5.29
N ALA A 325 5.36 8.16 4.24
CA ALA A 325 4.77 8.38 2.92
C ALA A 325 3.23 8.21 2.95
N VAL A 326 2.73 7.20 3.63
CA VAL A 326 1.29 6.94 3.76
C VAL A 326 0.61 7.98 4.65
N TRP A 327 1.21 8.38 5.77
CA TRP A 327 0.69 9.44 6.64
C TRP A 327 0.51 10.75 5.85
N PHE A 328 1.58 11.26 5.23
CA PHE A 328 1.50 12.50 4.45
C PHE A 328 0.52 12.39 3.28
N ALA A 329 0.50 11.27 2.56
CA ALA A 329 -0.45 11.08 1.47
C ALA A 329 -1.90 11.12 1.98
N SER A 330 -2.18 10.44 3.09
CA SER A 330 -3.53 10.37 3.66
C SER A 330 -3.98 11.65 4.35
N ARG A 331 -3.06 12.55 4.76
CA ARG A 331 -3.42 13.92 5.19
C ARG A 331 -4.30 14.64 4.17
N GLY A 332 -4.07 14.38 2.88
CA GLY A 332 -4.90 14.91 1.80
C GLY A 332 -4.84 16.43 1.64
N ILE A 333 -3.80 17.08 2.19
CA ILE A 333 -3.56 18.52 2.04
C ILE A 333 -2.46 18.72 1.01
N GLY A 334 -2.79 19.38 -0.10
CA GLY A 334 -1.86 19.62 -1.19
C GLY A 334 -2.45 20.56 -2.23
N ILE A 335 -1.82 20.61 -3.40
CA ILE A 335 -2.23 21.47 -4.51
C ILE A 335 -3.13 20.66 -5.46
N LYS A 336 -4.39 21.09 -5.64
CA LYS A 336 -5.28 20.52 -6.66
C LYS A 336 -4.96 21.15 -8.01
N THR A 337 -4.62 20.32 -9.00
CA THR A 337 -4.31 20.75 -10.37
C THR A 337 -5.35 20.20 -11.36
N ASN A 338 -6.56 20.76 -11.36
CA ASN A 338 -7.60 20.41 -12.34
C ASN A 338 -7.85 21.60 -13.27
N HIS A 339 -7.55 21.45 -14.57
CA HIS A 339 -7.93 22.35 -15.68
C HIS A 339 -7.99 23.87 -15.37
N GLY A 340 -7.07 24.38 -14.54
CA GLY A 340 -7.09 25.76 -14.04
C GLY A 340 -5.89 26.07 -13.16
N GLU A 341 -5.94 27.19 -12.46
CA GLU A 341 -4.84 27.62 -11.59
C GLU A 341 -4.65 26.64 -10.41
N PRO A 342 -3.39 26.33 -10.06
CA PRO A 342 -3.09 25.50 -8.89
C PRO A 342 -3.72 26.09 -7.62
N LYS A 343 -4.55 25.31 -6.93
CA LYS A 343 -5.25 25.76 -5.70
C LYS A 343 -4.93 24.85 -4.53
N LEU A 344 -4.66 25.44 -3.38
CA LEU A 344 -4.56 24.67 -2.12
C LEU A 344 -5.90 23.96 -1.85
N TYR A 345 -5.81 22.67 -1.53
CA TYR A 345 -6.96 21.80 -1.34
C TYR A 345 -6.74 20.86 -0.17
N THR A 346 -7.80 20.62 0.58
CA THR A 346 -7.84 19.63 1.65
C THR A 346 -8.95 18.63 1.35
N SER A 347 -8.54 17.38 1.09
CA SER A 347 -9.46 16.28 0.87
C SER A 347 -10.27 15.99 2.14
N VAL A 348 -11.58 16.17 2.05
CA VAL A 348 -12.53 15.85 3.14
C VAL A 348 -12.95 14.38 3.15
N ALA A 349 -12.58 13.61 2.11
CA ALA A 349 -12.94 12.22 1.95
C ALA A 349 -12.60 11.42 3.21
N LYS A 350 -13.59 10.70 3.75
CA LYS A 350 -13.43 9.90 4.97
C LYS A 350 -12.94 8.49 4.68
N VAL A 351 -12.99 8.06 3.43
CA VAL A 351 -12.52 6.75 3.01
C VAL A 351 -11.36 6.90 2.04
N VAL A 352 -10.29 6.13 2.29
CA VAL A 352 -9.11 6.05 1.44
C VAL A 352 -8.96 4.61 0.97
N LEU A 353 -9.10 4.38 -0.34
CA LEU A 353 -8.80 3.09 -0.95
C LEU A 353 -7.28 2.95 -1.12
N THR A 354 -6.75 1.77 -0.82
CA THR A 354 -5.34 1.46 -0.97
C THR A 354 -5.13 0.21 -1.83
N GLY A 355 -4.03 0.20 -2.61
CA GLY A 355 -3.61 -0.96 -3.40
C GLY A 355 -2.87 -2.05 -2.61
N ILE A 356 -2.85 -1.97 -1.27
CA ILE A 356 -2.14 -2.92 -0.41
C ILE A 356 -2.75 -4.31 -0.56
N GLY A 357 -1.90 -5.34 -0.62
CA GLY A 357 -2.29 -6.73 -0.83
C GLY A 357 -2.15 -7.19 -2.29
N ALA A 358 -2.08 -6.29 -3.26
CA ALA A 358 -1.91 -6.67 -4.66
C ALA A 358 -0.52 -7.29 -4.91
N ASP A 359 0.54 -6.72 -4.36
CA ASP A 359 1.91 -7.20 -4.56
C ASP A 359 2.15 -8.59 -3.94
N GLU A 360 1.65 -8.79 -2.72
CA GLU A 360 1.79 -10.03 -1.93
C GLU A 360 1.03 -11.20 -2.55
N GLN A 361 -0.05 -10.94 -3.29
CA GLN A 361 -0.87 -11.97 -3.92
C GLN A 361 -0.48 -12.26 -5.38
N LEU A 362 0.07 -11.26 -6.08
CA LEU A 362 0.27 -11.29 -7.53
C LEU A 362 1.75 -11.19 -7.95
N ALA A 363 2.66 -11.57 -7.05
CA ALA A 363 4.09 -11.58 -7.28
C ALA A 363 4.68 -10.21 -7.73
N GLY A 364 4.25 -9.12 -7.08
CA GLY A 364 4.60 -7.75 -7.49
C GLY A 364 6.00 -7.26 -7.10
N TYR A 365 6.60 -7.80 -6.04
CA TYR A 365 7.91 -7.36 -5.55
C TYR A 365 9.07 -7.94 -6.34
N SER A 366 10.16 -7.15 -6.48
CA SER A 366 11.42 -7.59 -7.11
C SER A 366 11.96 -8.89 -6.52
N ARG A 367 11.80 -9.10 -5.21
CA ARG A 367 12.24 -10.30 -4.51
C ARG A 367 11.51 -11.57 -4.95
N HIS A 368 10.26 -11.46 -5.41
CA HIS A 368 9.51 -12.60 -5.95
C HIS A 368 10.16 -13.14 -7.21
N ARG A 369 10.57 -12.24 -8.11
CA ARG A 369 11.33 -12.61 -9.31
C ARG A 369 12.67 -13.24 -8.95
N LEU A 370 13.41 -12.67 -7.99
CA LEU A 370 14.67 -13.25 -7.53
C LEU A 370 14.48 -14.66 -6.94
N ARG A 371 13.42 -14.86 -6.15
CA ARG A 371 13.08 -16.16 -5.54
C ARG A 371 12.68 -17.20 -6.59
N PHE A 372 11.88 -16.78 -7.59
CA PHE A 372 11.55 -17.62 -8.73
C PHE A 372 12.78 -18.01 -9.55
N GLN A 373 13.66 -17.05 -9.84
CA GLN A 373 14.89 -17.30 -10.61
C GLN A 373 15.85 -18.24 -9.88
N SER A 374 15.88 -18.21 -8.55
CA SER A 374 16.77 -19.06 -7.76
C SER A 374 16.21 -20.45 -7.48
N SER A 375 14.89 -20.61 -7.36
CA SER A 375 14.31 -21.85 -6.82
C SER A 375 12.93 -22.23 -7.41
N GLY A 376 12.52 -21.60 -8.52
CA GLY A 376 11.33 -21.99 -9.28
C GLY A 376 9.99 -21.59 -8.65
N LEU A 377 8.91 -22.22 -9.12
CA LEU A 377 7.53 -21.88 -8.76
C LEU A 377 7.18 -22.25 -7.31
N ASP A 378 7.67 -23.39 -6.80
CA ASP A 378 7.49 -23.82 -5.41
C ASP A 378 7.94 -22.72 -4.44
N ALA A 379 9.17 -22.26 -4.61
CA ALA A 379 9.78 -21.25 -3.75
C ALA A 379 9.09 -19.88 -3.86
N LEU A 380 8.51 -19.56 -5.02
CA LEU A 380 7.66 -18.37 -5.18
C LEU A 380 6.36 -18.51 -4.39
N ILE A 381 5.69 -19.66 -4.48
CA ILE A 381 4.44 -19.91 -3.73
C ILE A 381 4.68 -19.85 -2.23
N GLU A 382 5.79 -20.41 -1.74
CA GLU A 382 6.21 -20.30 -0.34
C GLU A 382 6.40 -18.84 0.10
N GLU A 383 7.10 -18.03 -0.70
CA GLU A 383 7.34 -16.61 -0.42
C GLU A 383 6.01 -15.84 -0.34
N LEU A 384 5.13 -15.99 -1.33
CA LEU A 384 3.81 -15.32 -1.32
C LEU A 384 2.94 -15.78 -0.14
N SER A 385 2.96 -17.08 0.18
CA SER A 385 2.23 -17.63 1.34
C SER A 385 2.72 -17.03 2.66
N MET A 386 4.04 -16.86 2.81
CA MET A 386 4.66 -16.25 3.99
C MET A 386 4.28 -14.76 4.09
N GLU A 387 4.30 -14.02 2.99
CA GLU A 387 3.90 -12.62 2.96
C GLU A 387 2.44 -12.41 3.31
N LEU A 388 1.56 -13.19 2.70
CA LEU A 388 0.13 -13.13 2.99
C LEU A 388 -0.15 -13.47 4.46
N GLY A 389 0.61 -14.40 5.05
CA GLY A 389 0.51 -14.75 6.47
C GLY A 389 0.91 -13.62 7.42
N ARG A 390 1.87 -12.77 7.05
CA ARG A 390 2.38 -11.67 7.90
C ARG A 390 1.85 -10.29 7.54
N ILE A 391 1.02 -10.15 6.49
CA ILE A 391 0.57 -8.85 5.98
C ILE A 391 -0.12 -8.00 7.07
N SER A 392 -0.83 -8.66 7.99
CA SER A 392 -1.54 -8.01 9.10
C SER A 392 -0.60 -7.24 10.03
N SER A 393 0.54 -7.82 10.39
CA SER A 393 1.53 -7.20 11.29
C SER A 393 2.58 -6.37 10.56
N ARG A 394 2.85 -6.64 9.28
CA ARG A 394 3.87 -5.92 8.49
C ARG A 394 3.36 -4.69 7.75
N ASN A 395 2.09 -4.66 7.38
CA ASN A 395 1.51 -3.56 6.61
C ASN A 395 0.32 -2.97 7.35
N LEU A 396 -0.71 -3.80 7.58
CA LEU A 396 -2.04 -3.30 7.92
C LEU A 396 -2.10 -2.55 9.26
N GLY A 397 -1.42 -3.02 10.31
CA GLY A 397 -1.41 -2.31 11.60
C GLY A 397 -0.82 -0.89 11.48
N ARG A 398 0.37 -0.75 10.88
CA ARG A 398 0.99 0.56 10.61
C ARG A 398 0.09 1.42 9.74
N ASP A 399 -0.34 0.91 8.60
CA ASP A 399 -1.06 1.66 7.58
C ASP A 399 -2.43 2.13 8.10
N ASP A 400 -3.10 1.32 8.93
CA ASP A 400 -4.35 1.68 9.59
C ASP A 400 -4.17 2.86 10.56
N ARG A 401 -3.13 2.84 11.40
CA ARG A 401 -2.85 3.95 12.33
C ARG A 401 -2.53 5.25 11.61
N VAL A 402 -1.62 5.21 10.63
CA VAL A 402 -1.17 6.45 9.96
C VAL A 402 -2.26 7.06 9.09
N ILE A 403 -3.18 6.26 8.53
CA ILE A 403 -4.34 6.78 7.80
C ILE A 403 -5.43 7.25 8.79
N GLY A 404 -5.68 6.46 9.83
CA GLY A 404 -6.68 6.71 10.86
C GLY A 404 -6.45 8.00 11.64
N ASP A 405 -5.20 8.38 11.83
CA ASP A 405 -4.79 9.62 12.50
C ASP A 405 -5.36 10.90 11.84
N HIS A 406 -5.62 10.85 10.54
CA HIS A 406 -6.28 11.94 9.80
C HIS A 406 -7.82 11.87 9.83
N GLY A 407 -8.40 11.01 10.67
CA GLY A 407 -9.83 10.75 10.72
C GLY A 407 -10.35 10.14 9.41
N LYS A 408 -9.49 9.36 8.72
CA LYS A 408 -9.80 8.66 7.48
C LYS A 408 -9.74 7.16 7.71
N GLU A 409 -10.65 6.44 7.09
CA GLU A 409 -10.71 4.99 7.11
C GLU A 409 -9.99 4.42 5.89
N ALA A 410 -8.94 3.63 6.12
CA ALA A 410 -8.33 2.82 5.08
C ALA A 410 -9.26 1.65 4.70
N ARG A 411 -9.47 1.42 3.40
CA ARG A 411 -10.16 0.23 2.86
C ARG A 411 -9.27 -0.48 1.84
N PHE A 412 -9.30 -1.81 1.87
CA PHE A 412 -8.37 -2.68 1.13
C PHE A 412 -9.13 -3.61 0.17
N PRO A 413 -9.47 -3.18 -1.06
CA PRO A 413 -10.23 -4.01 -2.00
C PRO A 413 -9.51 -5.31 -2.37
N PHE A 414 -8.18 -5.28 -2.54
CA PHE A 414 -7.40 -6.49 -2.84
C PHE A 414 -7.37 -7.52 -1.70
N LEU A 415 -7.72 -7.14 -0.48
CA LEU A 415 -7.77 -8.02 0.69
C LEU A 415 -9.19 -8.40 1.09
N ASP A 416 -10.17 -8.14 0.22
CA ASP A 416 -11.51 -8.69 0.33
C ASP A 416 -11.47 -10.22 0.33
N GLU A 417 -12.34 -10.85 1.11
CA GLU A 417 -12.34 -12.31 1.27
C GLU A 417 -12.65 -13.03 -0.03
N ASP A 418 -13.53 -12.47 -0.87
CA ASP A 418 -13.88 -13.02 -2.17
C ASP A 418 -12.70 -12.88 -3.16
N VAL A 419 -12.03 -11.74 -3.16
CA VAL A 419 -10.84 -11.48 -3.99
C VAL A 419 -9.69 -12.41 -3.60
N VAL A 420 -9.39 -12.50 -2.30
CA VAL A 420 -8.33 -13.36 -1.78
C VAL A 420 -8.65 -14.83 -2.05
N SER A 421 -9.89 -15.26 -1.87
CA SER A 421 -10.30 -16.64 -2.13
C SER A 421 -10.20 -16.99 -3.61
N PHE A 422 -10.65 -16.10 -4.50
CA PHE A 422 -10.48 -16.24 -5.94
C PHE A 422 -9.00 -16.36 -6.31
N LEU A 423 -8.17 -15.39 -5.90
CA LEU A 423 -6.75 -15.42 -6.18
C LEU A 423 -6.08 -16.67 -5.59
N ASN A 424 -6.39 -17.05 -4.37
CA ASN A 424 -5.83 -18.27 -3.76
C ASN A 424 -6.24 -19.54 -4.50
N SER A 425 -7.41 -19.58 -5.15
CA SER A 425 -7.81 -20.74 -5.97
C SER A 425 -7.00 -20.89 -7.26
N LEU A 426 -6.48 -19.80 -7.82
CA LEU A 426 -5.73 -19.82 -9.07
C LEU A 426 -4.33 -20.42 -8.90
N PRO A 427 -3.84 -21.21 -9.87
CA PRO A 427 -2.45 -21.60 -9.91
C PRO A 427 -1.54 -20.39 -10.12
N ILE A 428 -0.28 -20.48 -9.68
CA ILE A 428 0.64 -19.32 -9.68
C ILE A 428 0.93 -18.76 -11.08
N TRP A 429 0.96 -19.60 -12.12
CA TRP A 429 1.22 -19.18 -13.50
C TRP A 429 0.07 -18.39 -14.15
N ASP A 430 -1.14 -18.49 -13.59
CA ASP A 430 -2.24 -17.63 -14.01
C ASP A 430 -2.12 -16.24 -13.38
N LYS A 431 -1.46 -16.12 -12.22
CA LYS A 431 -1.27 -14.84 -11.51
C LYS A 431 -0.10 -14.04 -12.07
N ALA A 432 1.02 -14.73 -12.31
CA ALA A 432 2.27 -14.13 -12.73
C ALA A 432 3.10 -15.10 -13.58
N ASP A 433 3.80 -14.56 -14.57
CA ASP A 433 4.79 -15.29 -15.36
C ASP A 433 6.12 -14.54 -15.30
N LEU A 434 6.96 -14.93 -14.34
CA LEU A 434 8.22 -14.25 -14.07
C LEU A 434 9.35 -14.65 -15.04
N THR A 435 9.04 -15.39 -16.11
CA THR A 435 9.91 -15.55 -17.28
C THR A 435 9.80 -14.36 -18.23
N LEU A 436 8.63 -13.69 -18.25
CA LEU A 436 8.39 -12.49 -19.06
C LEU A 436 9.14 -11.26 -18.50
N PRO A 437 9.37 -10.21 -19.32
CA PRO A 437 10.05 -9.00 -18.89
C PRO A 437 9.37 -8.28 -17.72
N ARG A 438 10.14 -7.40 -17.07
CA ARG A 438 9.61 -6.51 -16.03
C ARG A 438 8.57 -5.58 -16.59
N GLY A 439 7.44 -5.46 -15.89
CA GLY A 439 6.29 -4.68 -16.37
C GLY A 439 5.28 -5.51 -17.15
N ILE A 440 5.55 -6.79 -17.41
CA ILE A 440 4.59 -7.75 -17.96
C ILE A 440 4.39 -8.93 -17.00
N GLY A 441 5.48 -9.59 -16.60
CA GLY A 441 5.40 -10.86 -15.87
C GLY A 441 4.83 -10.75 -14.45
N GLU A 442 5.27 -9.73 -13.69
CA GLU A 442 4.72 -9.44 -12.37
C GLU A 442 3.27 -8.97 -12.48
N LYS A 443 2.36 -9.50 -11.66
CA LYS A 443 0.94 -9.14 -11.66
C LYS A 443 0.24 -9.35 -13.00
N LEU A 444 0.65 -10.36 -13.76
CA LEU A 444 0.17 -10.62 -15.12
C LEU A 444 -1.36 -10.53 -15.22
N ILE A 445 -2.10 -11.27 -14.38
CA ILE A 445 -3.58 -11.24 -14.40
C ILE A 445 -4.17 -9.84 -14.16
N LEU A 446 -3.57 -9.04 -13.27
CA LEU A 446 -4.02 -7.68 -13.00
C LEU A 446 -3.71 -6.75 -14.18
N ARG A 447 -2.61 -6.99 -14.90
CA ARG A 447 -2.27 -6.26 -16.14
C ARG A 447 -3.26 -6.57 -17.25
N LEU A 448 -3.63 -7.84 -17.40
CA LEU A 448 -4.66 -8.26 -18.34
C LEU A 448 -6.03 -7.68 -17.95
N ALA A 449 -6.40 -7.71 -16.67
CA ALA A 449 -7.62 -7.09 -16.17
C ALA A 449 -7.65 -5.57 -16.42
N ALA A 450 -6.57 -4.85 -16.11
CA ALA A 450 -6.44 -3.42 -16.37
C ALA A 450 -6.65 -3.10 -17.86
N LYS A 451 -6.05 -3.90 -18.75
CA LYS A 451 -6.23 -3.75 -20.20
C LYS A 451 -7.69 -3.96 -20.62
N GLU A 452 -8.36 -4.98 -20.07
CA GLU A 452 -9.78 -5.24 -20.35
C GLU A 452 -10.70 -4.14 -19.78
N LEU A 453 -10.26 -3.42 -18.73
CA LEU A 453 -10.91 -2.19 -18.25
C LEU A 453 -10.64 -0.96 -19.13
N GLY A 454 -9.88 -1.09 -20.22
CA GLY A 454 -9.57 -0.01 -21.16
C GLY A 454 -8.34 0.82 -20.80
N LEU A 455 -7.61 0.47 -19.74
CA LEU A 455 -6.32 1.08 -19.42
C LEU A 455 -5.26 0.68 -20.44
N LYS A 456 -4.27 1.54 -20.65
CA LYS A 456 -3.22 1.43 -21.67
C LYS A 456 -1.84 1.47 -21.03
N ALA A 457 -1.23 2.64 -20.94
CA ALA A 457 0.18 2.79 -20.57
C ALA A 457 0.45 2.29 -19.15
N SER A 458 -0.49 2.46 -18.22
CA SER A 458 -0.37 1.94 -16.85
C SER A 458 -0.28 0.42 -16.77
N CYS A 459 -0.81 -0.31 -17.75
CA CYS A 459 -0.79 -1.78 -17.79
C CYS A 459 0.61 -2.36 -17.86
N ILE A 460 1.58 -1.61 -18.40
CA ILE A 460 2.96 -2.09 -18.62
C ILE A 460 3.99 -1.42 -17.71
N LEU A 461 3.55 -0.57 -16.78
CA LEU A 461 4.45 0.08 -15.83
C LEU A 461 5.06 -0.94 -14.85
N PRO A 462 6.39 -1.04 -14.74
CA PRO A 462 7.02 -1.87 -13.72
C PRO A 462 6.67 -1.38 -12.32
N LYS A 463 6.51 -2.31 -11.37
CA LYS A 463 6.25 -1.95 -9.98
C LYS A 463 7.39 -1.10 -9.41
N ARG A 464 7.03 0.02 -8.80
CA ARG A 464 7.90 0.81 -7.93
C ARG A 464 7.30 0.86 -6.52
N ALA A 465 8.11 0.61 -5.49
CA ALA A 465 7.64 0.77 -4.11
C ALA A 465 7.49 2.26 -3.77
N MET A 466 6.48 2.61 -2.98
CA MET A 466 6.11 3.99 -2.68
C MET A 466 7.29 4.77 -2.09
N GLN A 467 8.12 4.17 -1.22
CA GLN A 467 9.26 4.88 -0.64
C GLN A 467 10.33 5.29 -1.68
N PHE A 468 10.43 4.56 -2.80
CA PHE A 468 11.34 4.91 -3.90
C PHE A 468 10.68 5.85 -4.92
N GLY A 469 9.37 5.71 -5.10
CA GLY A 469 8.56 6.46 -6.05
C GLY A 469 8.27 7.90 -5.61
N SER A 470 8.00 8.09 -4.33
CA SER A 470 7.84 9.41 -3.70
C SER A 470 9.17 10.10 -3.38
N ARG A 471 10.30 9.36 -3.46
CA ARG A 471 11.68 9.76 -3.12
C ARG A 471 12.00 9.93 -1.63
N ILE A 472 11.13 9.56 -0.69
CA ILE A 472 11.46 9.61 0.74
C ILE A 472 12.73 8.80 1.08
N ALA A 473 12.92 7.62 0.49
CA ALA A 473 14.10 6.78 0.73
C ALA A 473 15.43 7.44 0.29
N LYS A 474 15.38 8.50 -0.54
CA LYS A 474 16.58 9.28 -0.90
C LYS A 474 16.92 10.37 0.13
N LEU A 475 15.99 10.72 1.00
CA LEU A 475 16.22 11.63 2.11
C LEU A 475 16.84 10.92 3.32
N GLU A 476 16.86 9.59 3.29
CA GLU A 476 17.44 8.73 4.32
C GLU A 476 18.94 8.51 4.11
N ASN A 477 19.61 8.01 5.13
CA ASN A 477 21.04 7.74 5.07
C ASN A 477 21.32 6.53 4.16
N HIS A 478 22.07 6.73 3.09
CA HIS A 478 22.41 5.68 2.11
C HIS A 478 23.14 4.45 2.70
N LYS A 479 23.65 4.53 3.93
CA LYS A 479 24.29 3.41 4.62
C LYS A 479 23.30 2.49 5.34
N GLU A 480 22.08 2.94 5.57
CA GLU A 480 21.04 2.15 6.24
C GLU A 480 20.37 1.19 5.26
N LYS A 481 20.13 -0.05 5.70
CA LYS A 481 19.31 -1.01 4.98
C LYS A 481 17.87 -0.89 5.47
N ALA A 482 16.93 -1.23 4.59
CA ALA A 482 15.50 -1.26 4.88
C ALA A 482 15.14 -2.12 6.13
N SER A 483 15.90 -3.18 6.41
CA SER A 483 15.70 -4.07 7.55
C SER A 483 16.33 -3.58 8.85
N ASP A 484 17.18 -2.55 8.80
CA ASP A 484 17.89 -2.05 9.98
C ASP A 484 16.92 -1.35 10.92
N GLN A 485 17.23 -1.40 12.22
CA GLN A 485 16.53 -0.61 13.23
C GLN A 485 16.66 0.88 12.90
N CYS A 486 15.54 1.59 12.89
CA CYS A 486 15.49 2.99 12.54
C CYS A 486 15.77 3.84 13.79
N ALA A 487 16.97 4.40 13.88
CA ALA A 487 17.33 5.29 14.98
C ALA A 487 16.37 6.50 15.10
N ARG A 488 15.79 6.96 13.99
CA ARG A 488 14.82 8.07 13.94
C ARG A 488 13.49 7.75 14.62
N LEU A 489 13.14 6.47 14.75
CA LEU A 489 11.96 6.01 15.48
C LEU A 489 12.27 5.71 16.95
N GLN A 490 13.52 5.86 17.39
CA GLN A 490 13.98 5.53 18.75
C GLN A 490 14.46 6.76 19.53
N SER A 491 14.89 7.81 18.84
CA SER A 491 15.33 9.06 19.47
C SER A 491 14.18 10.07 19.52
N LEU A 492 13.72 10.40 20.73
CA LEU A 492 13.24 11.74 21.04
C LEU A 492 14.34 12.48 21.81
#